data_AF-A0AAD9FNF0-F1
#
_entry.id   AF-A0AAD9FNF0-F1
#
_cell.length_a   1.000
_cell.length_b   1.000
_cell.length_c   1.000
_cell.angle_alpha   90.00
_cell.angle_beta   90.00
_cell.angle_gamma   90.00
#
_symmetry.space_group_name_H-M   'P 1'
#
loop_
_entity.id
_entity.type
_entity.pdbx_description
1 polymer ?
#
loop_
_entity_poly.entity_id
_entity_poly.type
_entity_poly.pdbx_seq_one_letter_code
_entity_poly.pdbx_strand_id
1 'polypeptide(L)'
;MSDWSPSSWRQKPIAQDVTYDDEPGLQAVLTKLRRLPPLVSPTEIDRLRQQLADVAEGKAFLLQGGDCAELFDDCSQDPIEHKLSLILLMSLIILHGSRLPVIRIMRIAGQYAKPRSKPTEVIDGREVLSFRGDNVNGYSVDDRRPDPQRLLGAYFHSTATLNYIRTLLHSGFANLQKPLDWSFSHVRSPELQEAFSSVVESLKDSLDFMNVATGGAGGSARGGMETVDLYTSHEALLLEYEEALTREFHPHKTFTTPPVSRSNSRVRLDDPTQSPARKAPQASSGKHYNVSSHFIWIGDRTRQIDGAHVEYFRGIANPIGIKVGPTMAPEELVRVLDVVNPDRLPGKVTVIGRYGADKVQQYLPAHIDAVKATDHVVVWQCDAMHGNTKSSQADPTLKTRHFADIIQEIARSMEIHKQKGTILGGVHLELTGEVNEDGYSVTECIGGSMELQDKDLSFNYRTHCDPRLNYEQSLDVAFLIADHLKAKRRGETPRDILLSSLRGRR
;
A
#
# COMPACT_ATOMS: atom_id res chain seq x y z
N MET A 1 14.90 0.64 -27.50
CA MET A 1 14.97 -0.08 -26.21
C MET A 1 14.93 -1.57 -26.51
N SER A 2 15.65 -2.39 -25.76
CA SER A 2 15.55 -3.85 -25.88
C SER A 2 14.13 -4.32 -25.55
N ASP A 3 13.69 -5.42 -26.18
CA ASP A 3 12.40 -6.04 -25.87
C ASP A 3 12.35 -6.40 -24.39
N TRP A 4 11.25 -6.05 -23.74
CA TRP A 4 11.06 -6.37 -22.33
C TRP A 4 10.62 -7.82 -22.16
N SER A 5 11.13 -8.47 -21.12
CA SER A 5 10.62 -9.74 -20.62
C SER A 5 10.65 -9.72 -19.09
N PRO A 6 9.92 -10.63 -18.40
CA PRO A 6 10.00 -10.74 -16.95
C PRO A 6 11.41 -10.96 -16.40
N SER A 7 12.36 -11.44 -17.22
CA SER A 7 13.76 -11.70 -16.84
C SER A 7 14.76 -10.65 -17.37
N SER A 8 14.30 -9.64 -18.11
CA SER A 8 15.16 -8.58 -18.69
C SER A 8 15.97 -7.81 -17.64
N TRP A 9 15.45 -7.70 -16.41
CA TRP A 9 16.13 -7.08 -15.27
C TRP A 9 17.48 -7.74 -14.92
N ARG A 10 17.65 -9.03 -15.22
CA ARG A 10 18.89 -9.78 -14.91
C ARG A 10 20.12 -9.27 -15.68
N GLN A 11 19.90 -8.49 -16.73
CA GLN A 11 20.96 -7.85 -17.52
C GLN A 11 21.35 -6.47 -16.98
N LYS A 12 20.73 -6.02 -15.89
CA LYS A 12 20.93 -4.71 -15.28
C LYS A 12 21.63 -4.84 -13.92
N PRO A 13 22.36 -3.80 -13.47
CA PRO A 13 22.88 -3.74 -12.12
C PRO A 13 21.74 -3.83 -11.09
N ILE A 14 21.89 -4.69 -10.08
CA ILE A 14 20.92 -4.86 -9.01
C ILE A 14 21.47 -4.29 -7.70
N ALA A 15 20.65 -3.48 -7.03
CA ALA A 15 20.92 -3.03 -5.66
C ALA A 15 20.16 -3.92 -4.68
N GLN A 16 20.70 -4.07 -3.46
CA GLN A 16 20.06 -4.87 -2.40
C GLN A 16 19.86 -6.35 -2.80
N ASP A 17 20.76 -6.91 -3.60
CA ASP A 17 20.72 -8.31 -4.00
C ASP A 17 20.88 -9.27 -2.81
N VAL A 18 20.37 -10.50 -2.91
CA VAL A 18 20.53 -11.58 -1.92
C VAL A 18 21.35 -12.70 -2.53
N THR A 19 22.51 -12.98 -1.93
CA THR A 19 23.29 -14.18 -2.29
C THR A 19 22.79 -15.38 -1.49
N TYR A 20 22.32 -16.41 -2.20
CA TYR A 20 21.94 -17.69 -1.63
C TYR A 20 23.07 -18.71 -1.86
N ASP A 21 23.46 -19.42 -0.80
CA ASP A 21 24.51 -20.46 -0.92
C ASP A 21 24.00 -21.72 -1.66
N ASP A 22 22.70 -22.01 -1.57
CA ASP A 22 22.04 -23.15 -2.23
C ASP A 22 21.33 -22.70 -3.52
N GLU A 23 22.11 -22.44 -4.56
CA GLU A 23 21.58 -22.06 -5.89
C GLU A 23 20.67 -23.14 -6.51
N PRO A 24 20.98 -24.46 -6.45
CA PRO A 24 20.04 -25.50 -6.90
C PRO A 24 18.70 -25.46 -6.14
N GLY A 25 18.74 -25.25 -4.82
CA GLY A 25 17.54 -25.09 -4.00
C GLY A 25 16.73 -23.85 -4.38
N LEU A 26 17.39 -22.73 -4.66
CA LEU A 26 16.74 -21.52 -5.17
C LEU A 26 16.01 -21.79 -6.49
N GLN A 27 16.67 -22.41 -7.47
CA GLN A 27 16.03 -22.70 -8.75
C GLN A 27 14.85 -23.67 -8.63
N ALA A 28 14.93 -24.64 -7.70
CA ALA A 28 13.82 -25.54 -7.39
C ALA A 28 12.62 -24.78 -6.81
N VAL A 29 12.84 -23.87 -5.87
CA VAL A 29 11.79 -23.02 -5.28
C VAL A 29 11.16 -22.10 -6.33
N LEU A 30 11.97 -21.39 -7.12
CA LEU A 30 11.47 -20.50 -8.18
C LEU A 30 10.65 -21.25 -9.23
N THR A 31 11.07 -22.47 -9.59
CA THR A 31 10.30 -23.34 -10.51
C THR A 31 8.95 -23.73 -9.93
N LYS A 32 8.88 -23.97 -8.61
CA LYS A 32 7.62 -24.26 -7.92
C LYS A 32 6.71 -23.02 -7.91
N LEU A 33 7.22 -21.86 -7.51
CA LEU A 33 6.47 -20.58 -7.46
C LEU A 33 5.85 -20.22 -8.81
N ARG A 34 6.56 -20.43 -9.92
CA ARG A 34 6.04 -20.21 -11.29
C ARG A 34 4.79 -21.03 -11.63
N ARG A 35 4.58 -22.17 -10.97
CA ARG A 35 3.44 -23.08 -11.18
C ARG A 35 2.30 -22.84 -10.20
N LEU A 36 2.55 -22.15 -9.09
CA LEU A 36 1.53 -21.90 -8.08
C LEU A 36 0.51 -20.85 -8.57
N PRO A 37 -0.74 -20.91 -8.06
CA PRO A 37 -1.77 -19.94 -8.39
C PRO A 37 -1.36 -18.48 -8.14
N PRO A 38 -1.85 -17.53 -8.96
CA PRO A 38 -1.82 -16.10 -8.65
C PRO A 38 -2.42 -15.78 -7.28
N LEU A 39 -1.86 -14.82 -6.53
CA LEU A 39 -2.48 -14.33 -5.29
C LEU A 39 -3.65 -13.39 -5.63
N VAL A 40 -3.47 -12.60 -6.69
CA VAL A 40 -4.42 -11.60 -7.18
C VAL A 40 -4.67 -11.77 -8.67
N SER A 41 -5.83 -11.32 -9.15
CA SER A 41 -6.18 -11.38 -10.57
C SER A 41 -5.81 -10.09 -11.32
N PRO A 42 -5.48 -10.17 -12.62
CA PRO A 42 -5.31 -9.00 -13.49
C PRO A 42 -6.49 -8.03 -13.47
N THR A 43 -7.72 -8.55 -13.33
CA THR A 43 -8.95 -7.73 -13.24
C THR A 43 -8.98 -6.87 -11.97
N GLU A 44 -8.57 -7.41 -10.82
CA GLU A 44 -8.46 -6.64 -9.57
C GLU A 44 -7.37 -5.57 -9.68
N ILE A 45 -6.25 -5.90 -10.32
CA ILE A 45 -5.14 -4.97 -10.58
C ILE A 45 -5.59 -3.79 -11.47
N ASP A 46 -6.30 -4.08 -12.57
CA ASP A 46 -6.82 -3.04 -13.45
C ASP A 46 -7.90 -2.17 -12.80
N ARG A 47 -8.74 -2.77 -11.92
CA ARG A 47 -9.69 -2.01 -11.10
C ARG A 47 -8.96 -1.03 -10.18
N LEU A 48 -7.91 -1.48 -9.49
CA LEU A 48 -7.11 -0.62 -8.63
C LEU A 48 -6.47 0.53 -9.42
N ARG A 49 -5.90 0.26 -10.59
CA ARG A 49 -5.33 1.29 -11.46
C ARG A 49 -6.36 2.36 -11.84
N GLN A 50 -7.60 1.96 -12.15
CA GLN A 50 -8.68 2.90 -12.44
C GLN A 50 -9.06 3.74 -11.21
N GLN A 51 -9.13 3.13 -10.03
CA GLN A 51 -9.38 3.85 -8.78
C GLN A 51 -8.25 4.82 -8.43
N LEU A 52 -6.99 4.47 -8.74
CA LEU A 52 -5.84 5.37 -8.58
C LEU A 52 -5.86 6.51 -9.60
N ALA A 53 -6.44 6.33 -10.78
CA ALA A 53 -6.69 7.43 -11.70
C ALA A 53 -7.68 8.44 -11.09
N ASP A 54 -8.75 7.96 -10.43
CA ASP A 54 -9.67 8.83 -9.69
C ASP A 54 -8.96 9.58 -8.55
N VAL A 55 -7.98 8.97 -7.87
CA VAL A 55 -7.15 9.65 -6.87
C VAL A 55 -6.30 10.76 -7.50
N ALA A 56 -5.66 10.50 -8.64
CA ALA A 56 -4.85 11.50 -9.35
C ALA A 56 -5.67 12.72 -9.78
N GLU A 57 -6.96 12.52 -10.07
CA GLU A 57 -7.92 13.57 -10.42
C GLU A 57 -8.61 14.22 -9.20
N GLY A 58 -8.30 13.79 -7.98
CA GLY A 58 -8.89 14.32 -6.75
C GLY A 58 -10.33 13.88 -6.48
N LYS A 59 -10.78 12.81 -7.12
CA LYS A 59 -12.12 12.20 -6.94
C LYS A 59 -12.14 11.14 -5.85
N ALA A 60 -10.98 10.69 -5.38
CA ALA A 60 -10.82 9.73 -4.29
C ALA A 60 -9.57 10.07 -3.45
N PHE A 61 -9.46 9.48 -2.27
CA PHE A 61 -8.29 9.58 -1.39
C PHE A 61 -7.66 8.21 -1.19
N LEU A 62 -6.33 8.10 -1.27
CA LEU A 62 -5.58 6.88 -1.08
C LEU A 62 -5.10 6.76 0.38
N LEU A 63 -5.54 5.69 1.06
CA LEU A 63 -4.99 5.27 2.34
C LEU A 63 -4.18 3.98 2.12
N GLN A 64 -2.86 4.08 2.25
CA GLN A 64 -1.99 2.92 2.27
C GLN A 64 -1.37 2.73 3.65
N GLY A 65 -1.44 1.52 4.22
CA GLY A 65 -0.75 1.25 5.48
C GLY A 65 -0.76 -0.19 5.96
N GLY A 66 0.08 -0.47 6.95
CA GLY A 66 0.30 -1.80 7.53
C GLY A 66 1.71 -1.89 8.10
N ASP A 67 2.25 -3.10 8.22
CA ASP A 67 3.54 -3.29 8.87
C ASP A 67 4.72 -2.74 8.07
N CYS A 68 5.80 -2.40 8.77
CA CYS A 68 7.07 -2.07 8.13
C CYS A 68 7.63 -3.30 7.39
N ALA A 69 7.72 -4.43 8.10
CA ALA A 69 7.96 -5.76 7.55
C ALA A 69 7.05 -6.75 8.30
N GLU A 70 6.33 -7.57 7.55
CA GLU A 70 5.56 -8.69 8.11
C GLU A 70 6.52 -9.79 8.57
N LEU A 71 6.14 -10.50 9.62
CA LEU A 71 6.74 -11.76 10.05
C LEU A 71 5.84 -12.92 9.64
N PHE A 72 6.40 -14.11 9.46
CA PHE A 72 5.59 -15.32 9.22
C PHE A 72 4.65 -15.62 10.39
N ASP A 73 5.08 -15.33 11.63
CA ASP A 73 4.28 -15.48 12.84
C ASP A 73 3.08 -14.52 12.89
N ASP A 74 3.13 -13.40 12.15
CA ASP A 74 2.01 -12.46 12.00
C ASP A 74 0.89 -13.02 11.11
N CYS A 75 1.11 -14.16 10.44
CA CYS A 75 0.09 -14.90 9.71
C CYS A 75 -0.81 -15.68 10.68
N SER A 76 -1.45 -14.94 11.58
CA SER A 76 -2.35 -15.43 12.62
C SER A 76 -3.59 -14.54 12.71
N GLN A 77 -4.64 -15.03 13.36
CA GLN A 77 -5.95 -14.39 13.38
C GLN A 77 -5.89 -12.95 13.91
N ASP A 78 -5.42 -12.75 15.14
CA ASP A 78 -5.49 -11.45 15.81
C ASP A 78 -4.67 -10.36 15.10
N PRO A 79 -3.39 -10.57 14.70
CA PRO A 79 -2.64 -9.54 13.97
C PRO A 79 -3.32 -9.13 12.66
N ILE A 80 -3.90 -10.07 11.92
CA ILE A 80 -4.62 -9.78 10.68
C ILE A 80 -5.89 -8.97 10.96
N GLU A 81 -6.71 -9.42 11.92
CA GLU A 81 -7.95 -8.73 12.29
C GLU A 81 -7.69 -7.32 12.84
N HIS A 82 -6.68 -7.14 13.69
CA HIS A 82 -6.28 -5.84 14.23
C HIS A 82 -5.85 -4.86 13.13
N LYS A 83 -5.00 -5.30 12.18
CA LYS A 83 -4.57 -4.48 11.04
C LYS A 83 -5.74 -4.12 10.13
N LEU A 84 -6.60 -5.09 9.82
CA LEU A 84 -7.77 -4.88 8.98
C LEU A 84 -8.73 -3.88 9.64
N SER A 85 -9.04 -4.07 10.92
CA SER A 85 -9.90 -3.19 11.71
C SER A 85 -9.39 -1.75 11.70
N LEU A 86 -8.10 -1.56 11.96
CA LEU A 86 -7.50 -0.23 12.02
C LEU A 86 -7.60 0.50 10.67
N ILE A 87 -7.27 -0.17 9.56
CA ILE A 87 -7.37 0.43 8.22
C ILE A 87 -8.82 0.78 7.85
N LEU A 88 -9.78 -0.08 8.20
CA LEU A 88 -11.20 0.18 7.96
C LEU A 88 -11.69 1.39 8.77
N LEU A 89 -11.29 1.50 10.04
CA LEU A 89 -11.66 2.62 10.92
C LEU A 89 -11.06 3.95 10.44
N MET A 90 -9.75 3.97 10.16
CA MET A 90 -9.10 5.16 9.60
C MET A 90 -9.77 5.60 8.30
N SER A 91 -10.08 4.64 7.43
CA SER A 91 -10.78 4.93 6.19
C SER A 91 -12.16 5.52 6.41
N LEU A 92 -12.90 5.05 7.41
CA LEU A 92 -14.23 5.57 7.74
C LEU A 92 -14.15 7.03 8.22
N ILE A 93 -13.19 7.35 9.09
CA ILE A 93 -12.93 8.73 9.57
C ILE A 93 -12.60 9.65 8.38
N ILE A 94 -11.67 9.23 7.51
CA ILE A 94 -11.26 10.01 6.34
C ILE A 94 -12.43 10.20 5.38
N LEU A 95 -13.21 9.15 5.11
CA LEU A 95 -14.40 9.21 4.26
C LEU A 95 -15.42 10.21 4.82
N HIS A 96 -15.68 10.16 6.13
CA HIS A 96 -16.60 11.06 6.81
C HIS A 96 -16.18 12.54 6.66
N GLY A 97 -14.90 12.85 6.91
CA GLY A 97 -14.39 14.22 6.80
C GLY A 97 -14.34 14.74 5.36
N SER A 98 -13.76 13.94 4.47
CA SER A 98 -13.49 14.31 3.07
C SER A 98 -14.72 14.30 2.18
N ARG A 99 -15.68 13.40 2.45
CA ARG A 99 -16.77 13.02 1.53
C ARG A 99 -16.26 12.52 0.17
N LEU A 100 -15.09 11.90 0.15
CA LEU A 100 -14.52 11.22 -1.01
C LEU A 100 -14.48 9.70 -0.76
N PRO A 101 -14.61 8.87 -1.80
CA PRO A 101 -14.21 7.46 -1.74
C PRO A 101 -12.77 7.33 -1.22
N VAL A 102 -12.54 6.36 -0.34
CA VAL A 102 -11.21 6.04 0.17
C VAL A 102 -10.76 4.71 -0.44
N ILE A 103 -9.66 4.73 -1.18
CA ILE A 103 -9.00 3.55 -1.74
C ILE A 103 -8.06 2.99 -0.69
N ARG A 104 -8.23 1.72 -0.31
CA ARG A 104 -7.50 1.07 0.79
C ARG A 104 -6.48 0.09 0.23
N ILE A 105 -5.20 0.39 0.43
CA ILE A 105 -4.11 -0.51 0.06
C ILE A 105 -3.37 -0.91 1.34
N MET A 106 -3.42 -2.17 1.72
CA MET A 106 -2.69 -2.65 2.89
C MET A 106 -1.26 -3.05 2.54
N ARG A 107 -0.31 -2.77 3.44
CA ARG A 107 1.02 -3.39 3.43
C ARG A 107 0.90 -4.75 4.13
N ILE A 108 0.44 -5.75 3.38
CA ILE A 108 0.07 -7.07 3.91
C ILE A 108 0.13 -8.14 2.82
N ALA A 109 0.29 -9.39 3.23
CA ALA A 109 0.36 -10.56 2.37
C ALA A 109 1.50 -10.50 1.34
N GLY A 110 2.67 -9.98 1.73
CA GLY A 110 3.86 -10.01 0.86
C GLY A 110 5.01 -9.11 1.30
N GLN A 111 4.82 -8.29 2.35
CA GLN A 111 5.80 -7.31 2.84
C GLN A 111 6.86 -7.97 3.75
N TYR A 112 7.41 -9.10 3.32
CA TYR A 112 8.37 -9.93 4.07
C TYR A 112 9.84 -9.61 3.79
N ALA A 113 10.14 -8.61 2.96
CA ALA A 113 11.51 -8.26 2.58
C ALA A 113 11.81 -6.79 2.93
N LYS A 114 13.03 -6.53 3.43
CA LYS A 114 13.50 -5.20 3.84
C LYS A 114 14.87 -4.88 3.26
N PRO A 115 15.07 -3.70 2.63
CA PRO A 115 16.40 -3.23 2.30
C PRO A 115 17.18 -2.82 3.55
N ARG A 116 18.50 -2.97 3.53
CA ARG A 116 19.38 -2.65 4.65
C ARG A 116 20.48 -1.69 4.23
N SER A 117 20.82 -0.76 5.12
CA SER A 117 21.92 0.19 4.92
C SER A 117 23.29 -0.49 4.98
N LYS A 118 23.40 -1.60 5.72
CA LYS A 118 24.62 -2.42 5.83
C LYS A 118 24.25 -3.89 5.62
N PRO A 119 25.14 -4.70 4.99
CA PRO A 119 24.90 -6.13 4.80
C PRO A 119 25.02 -6.94 6.10
N THR A 120 25.85 -6.48 7.04
CA THR A 120 26.08 -7.11 8.35
C THR A 120 25.73 -6.17 9.50
N GLU A 121 25.47 -6.74 10.67
CA GLU A 121 25.30 -6.03 11.94
C GLU A 121 26.03 -6.77 13.07
N VAL A 122 26.39 -6.06 14.13
CA VAL A 122 27.09 -6.61 15.29
C VAL A 122 26.10 -6.71 16.45
N ILE A 123 25.86 -7.92 16.92
CA ILE A 123 24.98 -8.23 18.05
C ILE A 123 25.82 -8.97 19.08
N ASP A 124 25.90 -8.44 20.31
CA ASP A 124 26.71 -8.99 21.41
C ASP A 124 28.17 -9.31 21.02
N GLY A 125 28.77 -8.45 20.19
CA GLY A 125 30.15 -8.61 19.70
C GLY A 125 30.33 -9.61 18.55
N ARG A 126 29.27 -10.31 18.11
CA ARG A 126 29.28 -11.21 16.96
C ARG A 126 28.80 -10.48 15.70
N GLU A 127 29.60 -10.51 14.64
CA GLU A 127 29.16 -10.04 13.33
C GLU A 127 28.27 -11.09 12.66
N VAL A 128 27.05 -10.68 12.28
CA VAL A 128 26.07 -11.52 11.59
C VAL A 128 25.46 -10.78 10.40
N LEU A 129 24.86 -11.53 9.47
CA LEU A 129 24.09 -10.91 8.39
C LEU A 129 22.91 -10.13 8.97
N SER A 130 22.70 -8.93 8.42
CA SER A 130 21.57 -8.10 8.78
C SER A 130 20.26 -8.84 8.50
N PHE A 131 19.27 -8.67 9.36
CA PHE A 131 17.92 -9.19 9.14
C PHE A 131 17.31 -8.48 7.92
N ARG A 132 16.94 -9.23 6.88
CA ARG A 132 16.40 -8.68 5.63
C ARG A 132 14.93 -8.99 5.44
N GLY A 133 14.25 -9.38 6.51
CA GLY A 133 12.87 -9.84 6.52
C GLY A 133 12.77 -11.36 6.29
N ASP A 134 11.65 -11.92 6.73
CA ASP A 134 11.42 -13.36 6.76
C ASP A 134 11.47 -14.05 5.40
N ASN A 135 11.35 -13.29 4.29
CA ASN A 135 11.53 -13.79 2.93
C ASN A 135 12.98 -14.18 2.62
N VAL A 136 13.94 -13.70 3.42
CA VAL A 136 15.37 -13.92 3.23
C VAL A 136 15.95 -14.75 4.36
N ASN A 137 15.84 -14.28 5.60
CA ASN A 137 16.44 -14.89 6.79
C ASN A 137 15.59 -14.60 8.03
N GLY A 138 15.82 -15.33 9.13
CA GLY A 138 15.10 -15.13 10.39
C GLY A 138 15.68 -14.00 11.24
N TYR A 139 14.91 -13.55 12.22
CA TYR A 139 15.36 -12.49 13.13
C TYR A 139 16.40 -12.98 14.15
N SER A 140 16.35 -14.25 14.57
CA SER A 140 17.34 -14.82 15.50
C SER A 140 18.76 -14.70 14.95
N VAL A 141 19.74 -14.46 15.84
CA VAL A 141 21.16 -14.36 15.49
C VAL A 141 21.68 -15.65 14.84
N ASP A 142 21.08 -16.79 15.19
CA ASP A 142 21.45 -18.12 14.67
C ASP A 142 20.73 -18.49 13.36
N ASP A 143 19.81 -17.64 12.89
CA ASP A 143 19.01 -17.85 11.67
C ASP A 143 19.21 -16.71 10.65
N ARG A 144 20.43 -16.16 10.56
CA ARG A 144 20.74 -15.03 9.67
C ARG A 144 21.17 -15.42 8.26
N ARG A 145 21.33 -16.71 7.96
CA ARG A 145 21.71 -17.19 6.63
C ARG A 145 20.52 -17.14 5.67
N PRO A 146 20.67 -16.57 4.45
CA PRO A 146 19.61 -16.61 3.44
C PRO A 146 19.19 -18.04 3.10
N ASP A 147 17.89 -18.33 3.19
CA ASP A 147 17.30 -19.64 2.88
C ASP A 147 16.29 -19.50 1.73
N PRO A 148 16.52 -20.14 0.56
CA PRO A 148 15.57 -20.07 -0.54
C PRO A 148 14.17 -20.61 -0.21
N GLN A 149 14.04 -21.54 0.74
CA GLN A 149 12.71 -22.07 1.14
C GLN A 149 11.82 -20.99 1.75
N ARG A 150 12.39 -19.91 2.28
CA ARG A 150 11.64 -18.77 2.80
C ARG A 150 10.84 -18.04 1.72
N LEU A 151 11.28 -18.06 0.46
CA LEU A 151 10.49 -17.55 -0.67
C LEU A 151 9.19 -18.34 -0.85
N LEU A 152 9.26 -19.66 -0.71
CA LEU A 152 8.09 -20.53 -0.77
C LEU A 152 7.21 -20.33 0.47
N GLY A 153 7.82 -20.19 1.64
CA GLY A 153 7.13 -19.85 2.89
C GLY A 153 6.34 -18.54 2.76
N ALA A 154 6.96 -17.48 2.26
CA ALA A 154 6.32 -16.19 2.04
C ALA A 154 5.09 -16.31 1.14
N TYR A 155 5.18 -17.04 0.02
CA TYR A 155 4.01 -17.32 -0.82
C TYR A 155 2.85 -17.93 -0.02
N PHE A 156 3.10 -18.98 0.78
CA PHE A 156 2.01 -19.64 1.50
C PHE A 156 1.41 -18.77 2.62
N HIS A 157 2.23 -18.04 3.38
CA HIS A 157 1.74 -17.09 4.38
C HIS A 157 0.94 -15.95 3.73
N SER A 158 1.41 -15.42 2.59
CA SER A 158 0.66 -14.45 1.80
C SER A 158 -0.70 -14.99 1.36
N THR A 159 -0.75 -16.23 0.86
CA THR A 159 -2.03 -16.83 0.42
C THR A 159 -3.00 -17.06 1.57
N ALA A 160 -2.52 -17.53 2.73
CA ALA A 160 -3.33 -17.75 3.91
C ALA A 160 -3.90 -16.43 4.45
N THR A 161 -3.03 -15.41 4.57
CA THR A 161 -3.39 -14.07 5.01
C THR A 161 -4.44 -13.44 4.09
N LEU A 162 -4.20 -13.43 2.77
CA LEU A 162 -5.12 -12.84 1.80
C LEU A 162 -6.46 -13.60 1.74
N ASN A 163 -6.43 -14.94 1.81
CA ASN A 163 -7.66 -15.73 1.86
C ASN A 163 -8.49 -15.42 3.11
N TYR A 164 -7.83 -15.27 4.26
CA TYR A 164 -8.49 -14.94 5.51
C TYR A 164 -9.12 -13.53 5.47
N ILE A 165 -8.39 -12.53 4.98
CA ILE A 165 -8.91 -11.17 4.77
C ILE A 165 -10.14 -11.18 3.85
N ARG A 166 -10.07 -11.87 2.71
CA ARG A 166 -11.20 -11.99 1.78
C ARG A 166 -12.42 -12.65 2.46
N THR A 167 -12.18 -13.64 3.33
CA THR A 167 -13.22 -14.30 4.11
C THR A 167 -13.88 -13.33 5.09
N LEU A 168 -13.08 -12.58 5.86
CA LEU A 168 -13.59 -11.57 6.82
C LEU A 168 -14.43 -10.50 6.11
N LEU A 169 -13.93 -9.96 4.99
CA LEU A 169 -14.67 -8.95 4.22
C LEU A 169 -16.00 -9.50 3.69
N HIS A 170 -16.04 -10.76 3.24
CA HIS A 170 -17.27 -11.39 2.75
C HIS A 170 -18.25 -11.78 3.88
N SER A 171 -17.75 -12.07 5.09
CA SER A 171 -18.59 -12.39 6.25
C SER A 171 -19.21 -11.15 6.93
N GLY A 172 -19.01 -9.96 6.38
CA GLY A 172 -19.57 -8.71 6.89
C GLY A 172 -18.72 -8.03 7.96
N PHE A 173 -17.43 -8.39 8.10
CA PHE A 173 -16.50 -7.71 9.02
C PHE A 173 -16.42 -6.19 8.77
N ALA A 174 -16.59 -5.77 7.51
CA ALA A 174 -16.60 -4.37 7.10
C ALA A 174 -18.02 -3.78 6.97
N ASN A 175 -19.05 -4.46 7.48
CA ASN A 175 -20.44 -4.02 7.32
C ASN A 175 -20.74 -2.82 8.24
N LEU A 176 -20.99 -1.66 7.61
CA LEU A 176 -21.32 -0.42 8.31
C LEU A 176 -22.68 -0.45 9.03
N GLN A 177 -23.58 -1.36 8.66
CA GLN A 177 -24.91 -1.53 9.29
C GLN A 177 -24.93 -2.52 10.46
N LYS A 178 -23.92 -3.41 10.57
CA LYS A 178 -23.78 -4.38 11.67
C LYS A 178 -22.39 -4.31 12.28
N PRO A 179 -22.04 -3.20 12.93
CA PRO A 179 -20.76 -3.11 13.59
C PRO A 179 -20.78 -3.97 14.85
N LEU A 180 -20.00 -5.05 14.85
CA LEU A 180 -20.03 -6.07 15.89
C LEU A 180 -19.61 -5.56 17.27
N ASP A 181 -18.82 -4.50 17.36
CA ASP A 181 -18.66 -3.76 18.60
C ASP A 181 -18.05 -2.38 18.33
N TRP A 182 -18.88 -1.34 18.30
CA TRP A 182 -18.41 0.06 18.33
C TRP A 182 -18.10 0.52 19.76
N SER A 183 -17.91 -0.40 20.71
CA SER A 183 -17.38 -0.04 22.02
C SER A 183 -15.87 0.14 21.90
N PHE A 184 -15.44 1.38 21.60
CA PHE A 184 -14.04 1.83 21.62
C PHE A 184 -13.48 1.91 23.04
N SER A 185 -13.91 0.99 23.90
CA SER A 185 -13.54 0.90 25.31
C SER A 185 -12.04 0.66 25.48
N HIS A 186 -11.38 0.05 24.48
CA HIS A 186 -9.93 -0.14 24.43
C HIS A 186 -9.15 1.11 24.02
N VAL A 187 -9.77 2.10 23.35
CA VAL A 187 -9.13 3.39 23.04
C VAL A 187 -9.02 4.20 24.32
N ARG A 188 -7.81 4.52 24.76
CA ARG A 188 -7.63 5.11 26.11
C ARG A 188 -7.63 6.63 26.15
N SER A 189 -7.41 7.31 25.03
CA SER A 189 -7.51 8.78 24.96
C SER A 189 -8.99 9.20 25.02
N PRO A 190 -9.42 9.95 26.05
CA PRO A 190 -10.79 10.47 26.13
C PRO A 190 -11.14 11.37 24.94
N GLU A 191 -10.17 12.14 24.45
CA GLU A 191 -10.34 13.03 23.30
C GLU A 191 -10.63 12.25 22.02
N LEU A 192 -9.90 11.14 21.79
CA LEU A 192 -10.16 10.24 20.66
C LEU A 192 -11.50 9.53 20.80
N GLN A 193 -11.86 9.07 21.99
CA GLN A 193 -13.16 8.46 22.24
C GLN A 193 -14.32 9.43 21.92
N GLU A 194 -14.22 10.68 22.36
CA GLU A 194 -15.23 11.71 22.07
C GLU A 194 -15.31 12.02 20.58
N ALA A 195 -14.16 12.29 19.94
CA ALA A 195 -14.09 12.60 18.51
C ALA A 195 -14.65 11.46 17.65
N PHE A 196 -14.32 10.22 17.99
CA PHE A 196 -14.81 9.04 17.29
C PHE A 196 -16.30 8.80 17.53
N SER A 197 -16.78 8.95 18.76
CA SER A 197 -18.21 8.84 19.07
C SER A 197 -19.03 9.81 18.23
N SER A 198 -18.54 11.05 18.05
CA SER A 198 -19.20 12.04 17.18
C SER A 198 -19.27 11.62 15.71
N VAL A 199 -18.19 11.03 15.17
CA VAL A 199 -18.18 10.50 13.79
C VAL A 199 -19.18 9.36 13.64
N VAL A 200 -19.18 8.43 14.60
CA VAL A 200 -20.10 7.29 14.65
C VAL A 200 -21.56 7.72 14.67
N GLU A 201 -21.91 8.66 15.56
CA GLU A 201 -23.26 9.19 15.67
C GLU A 201 -23.72 9.84 14.38
N SER A 202 -22.85 10.65 13.75
CA SER A 202 -23.17 11.29 12.48
C SER A 202 -23.33 10.29 11.33
N LEU A 203 -22.57 9.19 11.34
CA LEU A 203 -22.71 8.13 10.35
C LEU A 203 -23.98 7.31 10.55
N LYS A 204 -24.34 6.98 11.79
CA LYS A 204 -25.64 6.36 12.13
C LYS A 204 -26.79 7.19 11.61
N ASP A 205 -26.81 8.48 11.95
CA ASP A 205 -27.84 9.41 11.50
C ASP A 205 -27.94 9.46 9.95
N SER A 206 -26.79 9.47 9.27
CA SER A 206 -26.75 9.45 7.79
C SER A 206 -27.28 8.14 7.20
N LEU A 207 -26.95 6.99 7.79
CA LEU A 207 -27.43 5.68 7.37
C LEU A 207 -28.93 5.53 7.63
N ASP A 208 -29.40 5.98 8.79
CA ASP A 208 -30.82 5.99 9.15
C ASP A 208 -31.61 6.89 8.19
N PHE A 209 -31.10 8.08 7.87
CA PHE A 209 -31.69 8.95 6.85
C PHE A 209 -31.78 8.25 5.48
N MET A 210 -30.71 7.60 5.02
CA MET A 210 -30.71 6.85 3.76
C MET A 210 -31.70 5.68 3.78
N ASN A 211 -31.79 4.96 4.90
CA ASN A 211 -32.75 3.89 5.09
C ASN A 211 -34.19 4.41 5.01
N VAL A 212 -34.51 5.53 5.70
CA VAL A 212 -35.83 6.17 5.65
C VAL A 212 -36.14 6.69 4.25
N ALA A 213 -35.22 7.42 3.62
CA ALA A 213 -35.40 8.02 2.31
C ALA A 213 -35.56 6.99 1.17
N THR A 214 -34.97 5.80 1.33
CA THR A 214 -35.06 4.70 0.35
C THR A 214 -36.10 3.64 0.71
N GLY A 215 -36.91 3.86 1.75
CA GLY A 215 -37.97 2.92 2.16
C GLY A 215 -37.46 1.57 2.66
N GLY A 216 -36.31 1.56 3.34
CA GLY A 216 -35.65 0.34 3.84
C GLY A 216 -34.96 -0.48 2.76
N ALA A 217 -34.99 -0.05 1.49
CA ALA A 217 -34.31 -0.73 0.40
C ALA A 217 -32.79 -0.50 0.40
N GLY A 218 -32.25 0.39 1.23
CA GLY A 218 -30.81 0.53 1.49
C GLY A 218 -29.93 0.53 0.24
N GLY A 219 -30.40 1.14 -0.86
CA GLY A 219 -29.66 1.18 -2.14
C GLY A 219 -29.59 -0.14 -2.93
N SER A 220 -30.51 -1.08 -2.74
CA SER A 220 -30.52 -2.41 -3.38
C SER A 220 -30.70 -2.42 -4.91
N ALA A 221 -30.93 -1.27 -5.56
CA ALA A 221 -31.00 -1.21 -7.02
C ALA A 221 -29.63 -1.08 -7.72
N ARG A 222 -28.54 -0.72 -6.99
CA ARG A 222 -27.15 -0.67 -7.50
C ARG A 222 -26.10 -0.88 -6.39
N GLY A 223 -25.96 -2.11 -5.88
CA GLY A 223 -24.70 -2.69 -5.37
C GLY A 223 -23.77 -1.90 -4.43
N GLY A 224 -24.26 -1.14 -3.45
CA GLY A 224 -23.43 -0.11 -2.79
C GLY A 224 -22.96 -0.31 -1.34
N MET A 225 -23.51 -1.25 -0.56
CA MET A 225 -23.30 -1.26 0.91
C MET A 225 -22.71 -2.55 1.52
N GLU A 226 -22.46 -3.60 0.73
CA GLU A 226 -22.06 -4.90 1.29
C GLU A 226 -20.57 -5.26 1.13
N THR A 227 -19.84 -4.68 0.18
CA THR A 227 -18.45 -5.09 -0.10
C THR A 227 -17.48 -3.92 -0.11
N VAL A 228 -16.52 -3.93 0.82
CA VAL A 228 -15.39 -2.99 0.84
C VAL A 228 -14.25 -3.56 -0.01
N ASP A 229 -13.86 -2.85 -1.08
CA ASP A 229 -12.65 -3.17 -1.83
C ASP A 229 -11.41 -2.89 -0.95
N LEU A 230 -10.53 -3.87 -0.86
CA LEU A 230 -9.25 -3.78 -0.16
C LEU A 230 -8.17 -4.47 -0.99
N TYR A 231 -7.04 -3.79 -1.15
CA TYR A 231 -5.93 -4.25 -1.97
C TYR A 231 -4.70 -4.52 -1.10
N THR A 232 -3.78 -5.32 -1.63
CA THR A 232 -2.50 -5.67 -0.99
C THR A 232 -1.36 -4.91 -1.67
N SER A 233 -0.27 -4.72 -0.94
CA SER A 233 0.95 -4.14 -1.46
C SER A 233 2.20 -4.53 -0.69
N HIS A 234 3.33 -4.51 -1.40
CA HIS A 234 4.65 -4.66 -0.81
C HIS A 234 5.75 -4.03 -1.69
N GLU A 235 6.94 -3.87 -1.12
CA GLU A 235 8.14 -3.50 -1.86
C GLU A 235 8.60 -4.69 -2.69
N ALA A 236 8.62 -4.55 -4.02
CA ALA A 236 9.11 -5.59 -4.92
C ALA A 236 10.65 -5.63 -4.89
N LEU A 237 11.21 -6.09 -3.77
CA LEU A 237 12.63 -6.05 -3.49
C LEU A 237 13.38 -7.25 -4.09
N LEU A 238 12.83 -8.46 -3.92
CA LEU A 238 13.45 -9.72 -4.37
C LEU A 238 12.95 -10.08 -5.76
N LEU A 239 13.64 -9.62 -6.80
CA LEU A 239 13.14 -9.69 -8.18
C LEU A 239 12.97 -11.12 -8.71
N GLU A 240 13.67 -12.11 -8.16
CA GLU A 240 13.45 -13.51 -8.49
C GLU A 240 12.06 -13.99 -8.06
N TYR A 241 11.61 -13.57 -6.87
CA TYR A 241 10.28 -13.87 -6.36
C TYR A 241 9.20 -13.20 -7.21
N GLU A 242 9.41 -11.92 -7.53
CA GLU A 242 8.49 -11.13 -8.34
C GLU A 242 8.40 -11.64 -9.79
N GLU A 243 9.53 -11.97 -10.41
CA GLU A 243 9.60 -12.64 -11.71
C GLU A 243 8.85 -13.98 -11.67
N ALA A 244 9.07 -14.81 -10.64
CA ALA A 244 8.42 -16.10 -10.50
C ALA A 244 6.90 -15.98 -10.31
N LEU A 245 6.40 -14.84 -9.83
CA LEU A 245 4.98 -14.50 -9.71
C LEU A 245 4.51 -13.51 -10.78
N THR A 246 5.23 -13.37 -11.90
CA THR A 246 4.74 -12.63 -13.07
C THR A 246 4.02 -13.57 -14.03
N ARG A 247 2.87 -13.15 -14.56
CA ARG A 247 2.06 -13.92 -15.52
C ARG A 247 1.70 -13.05 -16.71
N GLU A 248 1.77 -13.65 -17.90
CA GLU A 248 1.21 -13.04 -19.09
C GLU A 248 -0.30 -13.30 -19.13
N PHE A 249 -1.09 -12.24 -19.20
CA PHE A 249 -2.54 -12.34 -19.33
C PHE A 249 -2.95 -12.02 -20.76
N HIS A 250 -3.64 -12.97 -21.36
CA HIS A 250 -4.38 -12.79 -22.61
C HIS A 250 -5.87 -12.78 -22.27
N PRO A 251 -6.63 -11.75 -22.66
CA PRO A 251 -8.08 -11.77 -22.49
C PRO A 251 -8.60 -13.03 -23.16
N HIS A 252 -9.17 -13.95 -22.38
CA HIS A 252 -9.67 -15.21 -22.91
C HIS A 252 -10.67 -14.94 -24.03
N LYS A 253 -10.46 -15.56 -25.20
CA LYS A 253 -11.60 -15.93 -26.04
C LYS A 253 -12.44 -16.84 -25.15
N THR A 254 -13.68 -16.43 -24.88
CA THR A 254 -14.64 -17.20 -24.10
C THR A 254 -14.59 -18.67 -24.51
N PHE A 255 -14.70 -19.58 -23.53
CA PHE A 255 -14.96 -20.99 -23.81
C PHE A 255 -16.22 -21.08 -24.67
N THR A 256 -16.06 -21.09 -25.99
CA THR A 256 -17.11 -21.50 -26.90
C THR A 256 -17.22 -23.00 -26.68
N THR A 257 -18.27 -23.42 -25.99
CA THR A 257 -18.73 -24.80 -26.07
C THR A 257 -18.75 -25.20 -27.55
N PRO A 258 -18.23 -26.39 -27.92
CA PRO A 258 -18.38 -26.89 -29.28
C PRO A 258 -19.86 -26.79 -29.67
N PRO A 259 -20.21 -26.25 -30.85
CA PRO A 259 -21.60 -26.20 -31.25
C PRO A 259 -22.13 -27.64 -31.23
N VAL A 260 -23.12 -27.88 -30.38
CA VAL A 260 -23.87 -29.14 -30.39
C VAL A 260 -24.42 -29.27 -31.80
N SER A 261 -23.93 -30.27 -32.53
CA SER A 261 -24.41 -30.65 -33.85
C SER A 261 -25.90 -30.96 -33.78
N ARG A 262 -26.75 -29.95 -33.92
CA ARG A 262 -28.15 -30.11 -34.30
C ARG A 262 -28.19 -30.06 -35.82
N SER A 263 -28.24 -31.25 -36.42
CA SER A 263 -28.64 -31.44 -37.79
C SER A 263 -30.01 -30.80 -38.00
N ASN A 264 -30.04 -29.67 -38.71
CA ASN A 264 -31.24 -29.22 -39.39
C ASN A 264 -30.83 -28.68 -40.76
N SER A 265 -31.02 -29.54 -41.74
CA SER A 265 -31.01 -29.25 -43.16
C SER A 265 -32.01 -28.13 -43.46
N ARG A 266 -31.49 -26.93 -43.77
CA ARG A 266 -32.21 -25.94 -44.59
C ARG A 266 -31.18 -25.19 -45.44
N VAL A 267 -31.17 -25.57 -46.71
CA VAL A 267 -30.50 -24.87 -47.81
C VAL A 267 -31.03 -23.43 -47.86
N ARG A 268 -30.13 -22.45 -47.82
CA ARG A 268 -30.41 -21.07 -48.23
C ARG A 268 -29.42 -20.68 -49.32
N LEU A 269 -29.98 -20.11 -50.38
CA LEU A 269 -29.35 -19.69 -51.63
C LEU A 269 -28.40 -18.49 -51.40
N ASP A 270 -27.33 -18.46 -52.19
CA ASP A 270 -26.26 -17.47 -52.19
C ASP A 270 -26.74 -16.07 -52.61
N ASP A 271 -26.30 -15.04 -51.87
CA ASP A 271 -26.42 -13.62 -52.23
C ASP A 271 -25.00 -13.03 -52.41
N PRO A 272 -24.62 -12.53 -53.60
CA PRO A 272 -23.27 -12.09 -53.89
C PRO A 272 -23.11 -10.60 -53.58
N THR A 273 -22.99 -10.24 -52.30
CA THR A 273 -22.52 -8.91 -51.88
C THR A 273 -21.54 -8.98 -50.70
N GLN A 274 -20.35 -9.54 -50.93
CA GLN A 274 -19.25 -9.47 -49.95
C GLN A 274 -18.40 -8.22 -50.15
N SER A 275 -18.54 -7.29 -49.20
CA SER A 275 -17.59 -6.20 -48.94
C SER A 275 -16.24 -6.77 -48.45
N PRO A 276 -15.09 -6.10 -48.72
CA PRO A 276 -13.78 -6.67 -48.40
C PRO A 276 -13.60 -6.82 -46.89
N ALA A 277 -13.17 -8.02 -46.49
CA ALA A 277 -12.90 -8.42 -45.12
C ALA A 277 -11.96 -7.41 -44.44
N ARG A 278 -12.46 -6.79 -43.37
CA ARG A 278 -11.65 -6.04 -42.41
C ARG A 278 -10.56 -7.00 -41.90
N LYS A 279 -9.29 -6.65 -42.12
CA LYS A 279 -8.15 -7.37 -41.53
C LYS A 279 -8.45 -7.59 -40.04
N ALA A 280 -8.42 -8.85 -39.62
CA ALA A 280 -8.50 -9.20 -38.21
C ALA A 280 -7.47 -8.35 -37.43
N PRO A 281 -7.82 -7.79 -36.25
CA PRO A 281 -6.84 -7.09 -35.45
C PRO A 281 -5.65 -8.03 -35.21
N GLN A 282 -4.43 -7.55 -35.44
CA GLN A 282 -3.23 -8.20 -34.91
C GLN A 282 -3.51 -8.53 -33.45
N ALA A 283 -3.30 -9.79 -33.06
CA ALA A 283 -3.43 -10.21 -31.69
C ALA A 283 -2.59 -9.26 -30.84
N SER A 284 -3.24 -8.48 -29.97
CA SER A 284 -2.53 -7.65 -29.00
C SER A 284 -1.62 -8.57 -28.21
N SER A 285 -0.31 -8.29 -28.22
CA SER A 285 0.64 -8.96 -27.33
C SER A 285 0.07 -8.95 -25.90
N GLY A 286 0.18 -10.08 -25.19
CA GLY A 286 -0.31 -10.18 -23.81
C GLY A 286 0.33 -9.11 -22.92
N LYS A 287 -0.40 -8.71 -21.87
CA LYS A 287 0.14 -7.84 -20.82
C LYS A 287 0.72 -8.70 -19.71
N HIS A 288 1.87 -8.34 -19.17
CA HIS A 288 2.44 -9.02 -18.02
C HIS A 288 1.97 -8.37 -16.73
N TYR A 289 1.46 -9.17 -15.80
CA TYR A 289 1.05 -8.72 -14.48
C TYR A 289 1.92 -9.43 -13.45
N ASN A 290 2.47 -8.68 -12.51
CA ASN A 290 2.93 -9.27 -11.27
C ASN A 290 1.69 -9.63 -10.44
N VAL A 291 1.51 -10.91 -10.15
CA VAL A 291 0.36 -11.43 -9.42
C VAL A 291 0.70 -11.85 -7.98
N SER A 292 1.85 -11.40 -7.45
CA SER A 292 2.17 -11.47 -6.02
C SER A 292 1.34 -10.47 -5.23
N SER A 293 0.96 -9.32 -5.83
CA SER A 293 0.17 -8.29 -5.16
C SER A 293 -0.50 -7.32 -6.12
N HIS A 294 -1.50 -6.58 -5.64
CA HIS A 294 -2.26 -5.65 -6.46
C HIS A 294 -1.43 -4.42 -6.87
N PHE A 295 -0.68 -3.88 -5.90
CA PHE A 295 0.17 -2.70 -6.03
C PHE A 295 1.54 -3.02 -5.46
N ILE A 296 2.61 -2.70 -6.18
CA ILE A 296 3.98 -2.89 -5.68
C ILE A 296 4.78 -1.60 -5.87
N TRP A 297 5.80 -1.36 -5.04
CA TRP A 297 6.64 -0.17 -5.18
C TRP A 297 8.13 -0.47 -5.28
N ILE A 298 8.85 0.49 -5.86
CA ILE A 298 10.31 0.56 -5.86
C ILE A 298 10.74 1.42 -4.66
N GLY A 299 11.63 0.86 -3.82
CA GLY A 299 12.18 1.55 -2.66
C GLY A 299 13.21 2.64 -3.01
N ASP A 300 13.49 3.52 -2.06
CA ASP A 300 14.42 4.64 -2.26
C ASP A 300 15.87 4.18 -2.52
N ARG A 301 16.20 2.95 -2.13
CA ARG A 301 17.53 2.33 -2.33
C ARG A 301 17.65 1.49 -3.61
N THR A 302 16.55 1.28 -4.34
CA THR A 302 16.48 0.39 -5.50
C THR A 302 15.95 1.07 -6.76
N ARG A 303 15.74 2.40 -6.72
CA ARG A 303 15.19 3.20 -7.82
C ARG A 303 16.22 3.73 -8.83
N GLN A 304 17.38 3.08 -8.95
CA GLN A 304 18.38 3.49 -9.94
C GLN A 304 17.79 3.35 -11.34
N ILE A 305 17.84 4.43 -12.14
CA ILE A 305 17.18 4.48 -13.46
C ILE A 305 17.64 3.37 -14.41
N ASP A 306 18.93 3.03 -14.39
CA ASP A 306 19.53 1.95 -15.20
C ASP A 306 19.55 0.60 -14.45
N GLY A 307 18.93 0.53 -13.27
CA GLY A 307 18.95 -0.62 -12.39
C GLY A 307 17.87 -1.67 -12.69
N ALA A 308 18.06 -2.84 -12.09
CA ALA A 308 17.19 -4.00 -12.26
C ALA A 308 15.73 -3.75 -11.88
N HIS A 309 15.46 -3.07 -10.76
CA HIS A 309 14.08 -2.83 -10.31
C HIS A 309 13.32 -1.91 -11.27
N VAL A 310 13.93 -0.82 -11.76
CA VAL A 310 13.27 0.06 -12.74
C VAL A 310 13.01 -0.69 -14.05
N GLU A 311 13.94 -1.53 -14.51
CA GLU A 311 13.74 -2.38 -15.70
C GLU A 311 12.63 -3.41 -15.50
N TYR A 312 12.53 -4.05 -14.33
CA TYR A 312 11.43 -4.97 -14.03
C TYR A 312 10.08 -4.24 -14.06
N PHE A 313 9.99 -3.08 -13.42
CA PHE A 313 8.77 -2.28 -13.34
C PHE A 313 8.32 -1.69 -14.68
N ARG A 314 9.25 -1.51 -15.63
CA ARG A 314 8.99 -0.97 -16.98
C ARG A 314 7.92 -1.73 -17.75
N GLY A 315 7.83 -3.05 -17.59
CA GLY A 315 6.95 -3.89 -18.42
C GLY A 315 5.80 -4.60 -17.71
N ILE A 316 5.67 -4.46 -16.39
CA ILE A 316 4.49 -4.95 -15.67
C ILE A 316 3.31 -4.00 -15.85
N ALA A 317 2.09 -4.51 -15.86
CA ALA A 317 0.86 -3.75 -16.04
C ALA A 317 0.31 -3.14 -14.73
N ASN A 318 0.74 -3.65 -13.57
CA ASN A 318 0.30 -3.20 -12.25
C ASN A 318 0.39 -1.68 -12.07
N PRO A 319 -0.50 -1.02 -11.31
CA PRO A 319 -0.18 0.28 -10.74
C PRO A 319 1.02 0.12 -9.78
N ILE A 320 1.94 1.08 -9.83
CA ILE A 320 3.22 1.01 -9.13
C ILE A 320 3.48 2.24 -8.28
N GLY A 321 4.25 2.06 -7.21
CA GLY A 321 4.77 3.15 -6.38
C GLY A 321 6.26 3.39 -6.62
N ILE A 322 6.71 4.63 -6.44
CA ILE A 322 8.14 4.99 -6.40
C ILE A 322 8.38 5.83 -5.17
N LYS A 323 9.25 5.38 -4.26
CA LYS A 323 9.70 6.19 -3.12
C LYS A 323 10.59 7.33 -3.61
N VAL A 324 10.25 8.57 -3.27
CA VAL A 324 11.02 9.77 -3.62
C VAL A 324 11.46 10.46 -2.33
N GLY A 325 12.76 10.36 -2.04
CA GLY A 325 13.39 11.04 -0.91
C GLY A 325 14.18 12.29 -1.31
N PRO A 326 14.80 12.99 -0.35
CA PRO A 326 15.60 14.20 -0.59
C PRO A 326 16.81 14.01 -1.51
N THR A 327 17.22 12.76 -1.78
CA THR A 327 18.38 12.44 -2.63
C THR A 327 18.02 12.31 -4.11
N MET A 328 16.73 12.27 -4.47
CA MET A 328 16.30 12.24 -5.86
C MET A 328 16.35 13.64 -6.45
N ALA A 329 16.91 13.77 -7.64
CA ALA A 329 16.81 15.02 -8.38
C ALA A 329 15.46 15.12 -9.11
N PRO A 330 14.84 16.31 -9.26
CA PRO A 330 13.57 16.46 -9.96
C PRO A 330 13.59 15.92 -11.41
N GLU A 331 14.68 16.15 -12.14
CA GLU A 331 14.89 15.64 -13.49
C GLU A 331 15.11 14.12 -13.52
N GLU A 332 15.66 13.53 -12.45
CA GLU A 332 15.78 12.09 -12.31
C GLU A 332 14.41 11.45 -12.18
N LEU A 333 13.52 12.03 -11.36
CA LEU A 333 12.14 11.57 -11.23
C LEU A 333 11.43 11.54 -12.59
N VAL A 334 11.52 12.62 -13.38
CA VAL A 334 10.90 12.68 -14.72
C VAL A 334 11.43 11.58 -15.62
N ARG A 335 12.76 11.36 -15.66
CA ARG A 335 13.34 10.28 -16.49
C ARG A 335 12.88 8.90 -16.05
N VAL A 336 12.73 8.65 -14.74
CA VAL A 336 12.18 7.37 -14.24
C VAL A 336 10.72 7.22 -14.69
N LEU A 337 9.90 8.27 -14.60
CA LEU A 337 8.51 8.25 -15.08
C LEU A 337 8.43 7.95 -16.58
N ASP A 338 9.34 8.52 -17.39
CA ASP A 338 9.41 8.24 -18.82
C ASP A 338 9.68 6.76 -19.14
N VAL A 339 10.44 6.08 -18.27
CA VAL A 339 10.73 4.65 -18.40
C VAL A 339 9.53 3.80 -18.00
N VAL A 340 8.93 4.05 -16.83
CA VAL A 340 7.91 3.14 -16.25
C VAL A 340 6.47 3.47 -16.65
N ASN A 341 6.22 4.66 -17.20
CA ASN A 341 4.93 5.09 -17.71
C ASN A 341 5.07 5.85 -19.04
N PRO A 342 5.64 5.20 -20.09
CA PRO A 342 5.86 5.83 -21.38
C PRO A 342 4.55 6.31 -22.01
N ASP A 343 3.45 5.59 -21.78
CA ASP A 343 2.12 5.87 -22.34
C ASP A 343 1.29 6.87 -21.50
N ARG A 344 1.87 7.46 -20.45
CA ARG A 344 1.23 8.47 -19.59
C ARG A 344 -0.12 8.02 -19.01
N LEU A 345 -0.25 6.73 -18.69
CA LEU A 345 -1.50 6.17 -18.18
C LEU A 345 -1.82 6.73 -16.79
N PRO A 346 -2.99 7.38 -16.59
CA PRO A 346 -3.41 7.82 -15.27
C PRO A 346 -3.55 6.63 -14.30
N GLY A 347 -3.20 6.85 -13.04
CA GLY A 347 -3.23 5.82 -11.99
C GLY A 347 -2.14 4.74 -12.11
N LYS A 348 -1.27 4.80 -13.14
CA LYS A 348 -0.16 3.86 -13.31
C LYS A 348 0.94 4.08 -12.28
N VAL A 349 1.29 5.32 -11.99
CA VAL A 349 2.39 5.66 -11.07
C VAL A 349 1.91 6.49 -9.90
N THR A 350 2.26 6.05 -8.70
CA THR A 350 2.17 6.80 -7.45
C THR A 350 3.56 7.27 -7.06
N VAL A 351 3.76 8.59 -6.96
CA VAL A 351 4.96 9.20 -6.41
C VAL A 351 4.80 9.28 -4.89
N ILE A 352 5.61 8.52 -4.17
CA ILE A 352 5.53 8.36 -2.71
C ILE A 352 6.64 9.21 -2.07
N GLY A 353 6.31 10.46 -1.74
CA GLY A 353 7.25 11.41 -1.16
C GLY A 353 7.55 11.10 0.30
N ARG A 354 8.83 10.98 0.66
CA ARG A 354 9.32 10.71 2.03
C ARG A 354 10.47 11.64 2.40
N TYR A 355 10.21 12.93 2.54
CA TYR A 355 11.27 13.93 2.66
C TYR A 355 11.80 14.07 4.08
N GLY A 356 10.94 13.85 5.08
CA GLY A 356 11.15 14.28 6.45
C GLY A 356 10.52 15.66 6.69
N ALA A 357 9.99 15.86 7.89
CA ALA A 357 9.31 17.08 8.28
C ALA A 357 10.18 18.33 8.07
N ASP A 358 11.47 18.23 8.39
CA ASP A 358 12.48 19.27 8.27
C ASP A 358 12.82 19.65 6.82
N LYS A 359 12.59 18.73 5.86
CA LYS A 359 13.06 18.84 4.48
C LYS A 359 11.94 18.96 3.45
N VAL A 360 10.71 18.56 3.77
CA VAL A 360 9.60 18.53 2.80
C VAL A 360 9.39 19.87 2.08
N GLN A 361 9.52 21.00 2.79
CA GLN A 361 9.38 22.35 2.23
C GLN A 361 10.46 22.67 1.18
N GLN A 362 11.65 22.11 1.35
CA GLN A 362 12.79 22.35 0.45
C GLN A 362 12.67 21.53 -0.84
N TYR A 363 12.26 20.26 -0.75
CA TYR A 363 12.41 19.32 -1.87
C TYR A 363 11.11 19.04 -2.63
N LEU A 364 9.96 18.92 -1.95
CA LEU A 364 8.69 18.57 -2.60
C LEU A 364 8.28 19.58 -3.70
N PRO A 365 8.41 20.91 -3.51
CA PRO A 365 8.03 21.89 -4.53
C PRO A 365 8.70 21.67 -5.90
N ALA A 366 10.00 21.37 -5.91
CA ALA A 366 10.76 21.19 -7.14
C ALA A 366 10.39 19.90 -7.88
N HIS A 367 10.12 18.81 -7.14
CA HIS A 367 9.60 17.57 -7.73
C HIS A 367 8.22 17.76 -8.35
N ILE A 368 7.32 18.50 -7.67
CA ILE A 368 6.00 18.84 -8.23
C ILE A 368 6.16 19.64 -9.52
N ASP A 369 6.99 20.70 -9.51
CA ASP A 369 7.18 21.54 -10.69
C ASP A 369 7.74 20.74 -11.87
N ALA A 370 8.70 19.85 -11.64
CA ALA A 370 9.28 19.00 -12.67
C ALA A 370 8.25 18.06 -13.30
N VAL A 371 7.41 17.39 -12.50
CA VAL A 371 6.35 16.52 -13.04
C VAL A 371 5.28 17.34 -13.75
N LYS A 372 4.87 18.50 -13.21
CA LYS A 372 3.90 19.41 -13.84
C LYS A 372 4.37 19.96 -15.18
N ALA A 373 5.67 20.03 -15.42
CA ALA A 373 6.25 20.44 -16.70
C ALA A 373 6.14 19.34 -17.78
N THR A 374 5.55 18.20 -17.47
CA THR A 374 5.34 17.05 -18.37
C THR A 374 3.86 16.67 -18.44
N ASP A 375 3.52 15.76 -19.34
CA ASP A 375 2.17 15.18 -19.45
C ASP A 375 1.94 13.98 -18.51
N HIS A 376 2.85 13.73 -17.56
CA HIS A 376 2.68 12.63 -16.59
C HIS A 376 1.57 12.95 -15.59
N VAL A 377 0.57 12.08 -15.54
CA VAL A 377 -0.47 12.09 -14.51
C VAL A 377 -0.11 11.05 -13.43
N VAL A 378 0.35 11.54 -12.28
CA VAL A 378 0.77 10.71 -11.14
C VAL A 378 -0.16 10.89 -9.95
N VAL A 379 -0.28 9.85 -9.12
CA VAL A 379 -0.83 9.99 -7.77
C VAL A 379 0.27 10.49 -6.85
N TRP A 380 0.06 11.63 -6.18
CA TRP A 380 0.98 12.06 -5.12
C TRP A 380 0.56 11.47 -3.78
N GLN A 381 1.50 10.82 -3.10
CA GLN A 381 1.28 10.19 -1.80
C GLN A 381 2.36 10.61 -0.82
N CYS A 382 2.00 10.90 0.42
CA CYS A 382 2.93 11.26 1.48
C CYS A 382 3.27 10.05 2.37
N ASP A 383 4.53 9.64 2.37
CA ASP A 383 5.12 8.73 3.36
C ASP A 383 5.82 9.55 4.43
N ALA A 384 5.07 9.89 5.48
CA ALA A 384 5.54 10.69 6.59
C ALA A 384 6.33 9.88 7.65
N MET A 385 6.67 8.63 7.35
CA MET A 385 7.27 7.71 8.30
C MET A 385 8.78 7.64 8.10
N HIS A 386 9.21 7.23 6.90
CA HIS A 386 10.62 6.94 6.60
C HIS A 386 11.49 8.20 6.60
N GLY A 387 10.89 9.38 6.40
CA GLY A 387 11.51 10.70 6.55
C GLY A 387 12.01 11.02 7.95
N ASN A 388 11.34 10.47 8.96
CA ASN A 388 11.34 10.99 10.33
C ASN A 388 11.87 9.98 11.37
N THR A 389 12.51 8.90 10.93
CA THR A 389 13.13 7.92 11.84
C THR A 389 14.34 8.52 12.56
N LYS A 390 14.37 8.38 13.88
CA LYS A 390 15.44 8.82 14.79
C LYS A 390 15.86 7.66 15.69
N SER A 391 17.02 7.77 16.34
CA SER A 391 17.38 6.88 17.46
C SER A 391 16.76 7.40 18.75
N SER A 392 16.34 6.49 19.63
CA SER A 392 15.87 6.85 20.98
C SER A 392 17.00 7.48 21.80
N GLN A 393 16.63 8.39 22.69
CA GLN A 393 17.57 9.04 23.61
C GLN A 393 17.86 8.17 24.84
N ALA A 394 16.88 7.40 25.30
CA ALA A 394 16.99 6.47 26.42
C ALA A 394 17.74 5.20 26.04
N ASP A 395 17.51 4.67 24.84
CA ASP A 395 18.20 3.50 24.30
C ASP A 395 18.59 3.71 22.83
N PRO A 396 19.88 4.05 22.55
CA PRO A 396 20.36 4.27 21.18
C PRO A 396 20.23 3.06 20.24
N THR A 397 19.98 1.86 20.76
CA THR A 397 19.74 0.65 19.95
C THR A 397 18.33 0.63 19.36
N LEU A 398 17.38 1.33 20.00
CA LEU A 398 16.02 1.48 19.53
C LEU A 398 15.91 2.66 18.55
N LYS A 399 15.09 2.44 17.52
CA LYS A 399 14.63 3.52 16.66
C LYS A 399 13.28 4.00 17.17
N THR A 400 12.98 5.26 16.91
CA THR A 400 11.63 5.81 17.13
C THR A 400 11.32 6.85 16.06
N ARG A 401 10.08 7.34 16.06
CA ARG A 401 9.62 8.48 15.27
C ARG A 401 8.81 9.37 16.18
N HIS A 402 8.97 10.69 16.05
CA HIS A 402 8.15 11.63 16.78
C HIS A 402 6.85 11.86 16.01
N PHE A 403 5.71 11.61 16.66
CA PHE A 403 4.40 11.82 16.09
C PHE A 403 4.22 13.23 15.51
N ALA A 404 4.75 14.25 16.18
CA ALA A 404 4.70 15.64 15.72
C ALA A 404 5.37 15.85 14.36
N ASP A 405 6.48 15.15 14.08
CA ASP A 405 7.19 15.25 12.80
C ASP A 405 6.36 14.57 11.69
N ILE A 406 5.77 13.41 11.99
CA ILE A 406 4.89 12.67 11.06
C ILE A 406 3.73 13.58 10.63
N ILE A 407 3.02 14.17 11.61
CA ILE A 407 1.91 15.09 11.34
C ILE A 407 2.37 16.33 10.58
N GLN A 408 3.52 16.90 10.96
CA GLN A 408 4.06 18.09 10.32
C GLN A 408 4.39 17.83 8.84
N GLU A 409 4.94 16.68 8.48
CA GLU A 409 5.23 16.33 7.08
C GLU A 409 3.93 16.17 6.26
N ILE A 410 2.90 15.52 6.81
CA ILE A 410 1.59 15.39 6.15
C ILE A 410 0.98 16.77 5.92
N ALA A 411 0.88 17.59 6.97
CA ALA A 411 0.27 18.92 6.90
C ALA A 411 0.99 19.84 5.92
N ARG A 412 2.34 19.88 5.97
CA ARG A 412 3.15 20.65 5.02
C ARG A 412 2.99 20.15 3.59
N SER A 413 2.94 18.85 3.37
CA SER A 413 2.71 18.29 2.03
C SER A 413 1.37 18.75 1.46
N MET A 414 0.29 18.70 2.26
CA MET A 414 -1.03 19.20 1.85
C MET A 414 -1.00 20.69 1.48
N GLU A 415 -0.31 21.51 2.30
CA GLU A 415 -0.14 22.94 2.05
C GLU A 415 0.66 23.21 0.76
N ILE A 416 1.79 22.53 0.57
CA ILE A 416 2.63 22.67 -0.63
C ILE A 416 1.83 22.28 -1.89
N HIS A 417 1.10 21.17 -1.86
CA HIS A 417 0.25 20.78 -2.99
C HIS A 417 -0.81 21.84 -3.29
N LYS A 418 -1.47 22.40 -2.27
CA LYS A 418 -2.42 23.51 -2.42
C LYS A 418 -1.75 24.73 -3.06
N GLN A 419 -0.59 25.16 -2.57
CA GLN A 419 0.16 26.30 -3.12
C GLN A 419 0.61 26.06 -4.57
N LYS A 420 0.97 24.82 -4.92
CA LYS A 420 1.36 24.41 -6.28
C LYS A 420 0.17 24.14 -7.21
N GLY A 421 -1.07 24.23 -6.74
CA GLY A 421 -2.27 23.92 -7.52
C GLY A 421 -2.33 22.45 -7.95
N THR A 422 -1.87 21.55 -7.08
CA THR A 422 -1.92 20.08 -7.26
C THR A 422 -2.62 19.42 -6.08
N ILE A 423 -2.77 18.10 -6.12
CA ILE A 423 -3.50 17.33 -5.11
C ILE A 423 -2.53 16.37 -4.43
N LEU A 424 -2.47 16.44 -3.09
CA LEU A 424 -1.97 15.30 -2.31
C LEU A 424 -3.08 14.25 -2.29
N GLY A 425 -2.88 13.17 -3.05
CA GLY A 425 -3.89 12.14 -3.27
C GLY A 425 -3.99 11.12 -2.15
N GLY A 426 -2.98 10.99 -1.29
CA GLY A 426 -3.03 10.01 -0.20
C GLY A 426 -1.87 10.03 0.77
N VAL A 427 -1.89 9.07 1.69
CA VAL A 427 -0.82 8.81 2.66
C VAL A 427 -0.37 7.35 2.61
N HIS A 428 0.89 7.13 3.00
CA HIS A 428 1.53 5.82 3.14
C HIS A 428 2.11 5.71 4.54
N LEU A 429 1.54 4.86 5.39
CA LEU A 429 1.85 4.81 6.81
C LEU A 429 2.31 3.41 7.23
N GLU A 430 3.21 3.35 8.20
CA GLU A 430 3.55 2.12 8.90
C GLU A 430 2.80 2.12 10.22
N LEU A 431 1.89 1.18 10.38
CA LEU A 431 0.93 1.15 11.50
C LEU A 431 0.58 -0.28 11.88
N THR A 432 0.18 -0.46 13.14
CA THR A 432 -0.37 -1.71 13.65
C THR A 432 -1.53 -1.45 14.61
N GLY A 433 -2.50 -2.35 14.58
CA GLY A 433 -3.59 -2.39 15.57
C GLY A 433 -3.28 -3.31 16.75
N GLU A 434 -2.06 -3.84 16.84
CA GLU A 434 -1.66 -4.76 17.90
C GLU A 434 -1.79 -4.14 19.29
N VAL A 435 -2.35 -4.95 20.19
CA VAL A 435 -2.39 -4.72 21.63
C VAL A 435 -1.78 -5.92 22.35
N ASN A 436 -1.27 -5.71 23.56
CA ASN A 436 -0.87 -6.81 24.44
C ASN A 436 -2.10 -7.44 25.14
N GLU A 437 -1.87 -8.49 25.95
CA GLU A 437 -2.93 -9.21 26.67
C GLU A 437 -3.76 -8.32 27.60
N ASP A 438 -3.15 -7.25 28.12
CA ASP A 438 -3.81 -6.24 28.96
C ASP A 438 -4.45 -5.10 28.15
N GLY A 439 -4.53 -5.23 26.82
CA GLY A 439 -5.13 -4.26 25.92
C GLY A 439 -4.34 -2.96 25.75
N TYR A 440 -3.01 -2.99 25.89
CA TYR A 440 -2.13 -1.84 25.62
C TYR A 440 -1.52 -1.93 24.24
N SER A 441 -1.64 -0.83 23.48
CA SER A 441 -0.99 -0.60 22.21
C SER A 441 0.54 -0.70 22.28
N VAL A 442 1.18 -0.92 21.13
CA VAL A 442 2.64 -0.88 21.00
C VAL A 442 3.21 0.52 21.32
N THR A 443 4.43 0.56 21.83
CA THR A 443 5.15 1.80 22.18
C THR A 443 6.38 1.96 21.28
N GLU A 444 6.14 2.25 20.00
CA GLU A 444 7.18 2.32 18.97
C GLU A 444 7.47 3.77 18.52
N CYS A 445 6.42 4.58 18.34
CA CYS A 445 6.54 6.03 18.08
C CYS A 445 6.19 6.83 19.34
N ILE A 446 6.87 7.96 19.55
CA ILE A 446 6.64 8.85 20.71
C ILE A 446 5.68 10.00 20.36
N GLY A 447 4.97 10.52 21.36
CA GLY A 447 3.94 11.53 21.24
C GLY A 447 2.57 10.95 20.85
N GLY A 448 1.76 11.76 20.16
CA GLY A 448 0.35 11.45 19.91
C GLY A 448 -0.55 11.89 21.07
N SER A 449 -1.84 11.61 20.97
CA SER A 449 -2.82 11.85 22.04
C SER A 449 -2.48 11.14 23.34
N MET A 450 -1.76 10.01 23.26
CA MET A 450 -1.27 9.24 24.40
C MET A 450 -0.04 9.84 25.08
N GLU A 451 0.55 10.91 24.54
CA GLU A 451 1.73 11.61 25.07
C GLU A 451 2.94 10.69 25.39
N LEU A 452 3.12 9.62 24.61
CA LEU A 452 4.21 8.64 24.82
C LEU A 452 5.57 9.32 24.84
N GLN A 453 6.38 9.01 25.84
CA GLN A 453 7.73 9.53 26.02
C GLN A 453 8.78 8.53 25.55
N ASP A 454 10.01 8.99 25.35
CA ASP A 454 11.11 8.14 24.89
C ASP A 454 11.41 6.97 25.85
N LYS A 455 11.25 7.20 27.16
CA LYS A 455 11.38 6.14 28.20
C LYS A 455 10.29 5.07 28.11
N ASP A 456 9.16 5.37 27.47
CA ASP A 456 8.02 4.45 27.40
C ASP A 456 8.19 3.40 26.29
N LEU A 457 9.18 3.59 25.40
CA LEU A 457 9.44 2.69 24.28
C LEU A 457 9.63 1.24 24.76
N SER A 458 10.39 1.02 25.83
CA SER A 458 10.68 -0.32 26.34
C SER A 458 9.47 -1.09 26.88
N PHE A 459 8.30 -0.46 27.05
CA PHE A 459 7.13 -1.15 27.62
C PHE A 459 6.51 -2.16 26.67
N ASN A 460 6.40 -1.85 25.39
CA ASN A 460 5.75 -2.70 24.39
C ASN A 460 6.29 -2.44 22.96
N TYR A 461 7.61 -2.44 22.79
CA TYR A 461 8.27 -2.34 21.49
C TYR A 461 8.33 -3.72 20.82
N ARG A 462 7.64 -3.91 19.69
CA ARG A 462 7.49 -5.25 19.07
C ARG A 462 8.14 -5.39 17.70
N THR A 463 8.22 -4.31 16.94
CA THR A 463 8.83 -4.32 15.60
C THR A 463 10.32 -4.72 15.61
N HIS A 464 10.71 -5.58 14.68
CA HIS A 464 12.10 -5.90 14.37
C HIS A 464 12.74 -4.93 13.36
N CYS A 465 11.98 -3.90 12.98
CA CYS A 465 12.16 -3.21 11.73
C CYS A 465 12.22 -1.68 11.99
N ASP A 466 11.31 -0.91 11.39
CA ASP A 466 11.12 0.49 11.77
C ASP A 466 9.89 0.65 12.68
N PRO A 467 9.81 1.73 13.48
CA PRO A 467 8.76 1.97 14.48
C PRO A 467 7.43 2.32 13.85
N ARG A 468 6.36 1.59 14.18
CA ARG A 468 5.01 1.77 13.62
C ARG A 468 4.20 2.75 14.46
N LEU A 469 3.23 3.42 13.84
CA LEU A 469 2.15 4.06 14.58
C LEU A 469 1.32 2.97 15.24
N ASN A 470 0.99 3.17 16.51
CA ASN A 470 0.07 2.29 17.19
C ASN A 470 -1.40 2.62 16.85
N TYR A 471 -2.34 1.95 17.50
CA TYR A 471 -3.77 2.10 17.25
C TYR A 471 -4.23 3.57 17.40
N GLU A 472 -3.98 4.18 18.57
CA GLU A 472 -4.41 5.55 18.87
C GLU A 472 -3.73 6.58 17.97
N GLN A 473 -2.42 6.48 17.78
CA GLN A 473 -1.67 7.41 16.91
C GLN A 473 -2.15 7.31 15.45
N SER A 474 -2.53 6.12 14.99
CA SER A 474 -3.10 5.94 13.65
C SER A 474 -4.45 6.63 13.50
N LEU A 475 -5.30 6.57 14.54
CA LEU A 475 -6.56 7.32 14.56
C LEU A 475 -6.32 8.83 14.62
N ASP A 476 -5.35 9.31 15.42
CA ASP A 476 -4.97 10.73 15.46
C ASP A 476 -4.62 11.25 14.05
N VAL A 477 -3.85 10.49 13.27
CA VAL A 477 -3.54 10.82 11.87
C VAL A 477 -4.79 10.88 11.01
N ALA A 478 -5.69 9.90 11.14
CA ALA A 478 -6.92 9.85 10.35
C ALA A 478 -7.83 11.06 10.62
N PHE A 479 -7.99 11.47 11.89
CA PHE A 479 -8.75 12.66 12.26
C PHE A 479 -8.11 13.93 11.70
N LEU A 480 -6.79 14.06 11.78
CA LEU A 480 -6.09 15.21 11.20
C LEU A 480 -6.33 15.33 9.69
N ILE A 481 -6.20 14.23 8.96
CA ILE A 481 -6.47 14.19 7.53
C ILE A 481 -7.93 14.55 7.25
N ALA A 482 -8.86 13.95 7.99
CA ALA A 482 -10.29 14.20 7.84
C ALA A 482 -10.65 15.68 8.06
N ASP A 483 -10.09 16.31 9.09
CA ASP A 483 -10.31 17.72 9.39
C ASP A 483 -9.72 18.65 8.33
N HIS A 484 -8.51 18.35 7.82
CA HIS A 484 -7.90 19.13 6.75
C HIS A 484 -8.73 19.06 5.46
N LEU A 485 -9.19 17.87 5.08
CA LEU A 485 -10.01 17.66 3.89
C LEU A 485 -11.41 18.28 4.05
N LYS A 486 -12.01 18.19 5.25
CA LYS A 486 -13.28 18.84 5.58
C LYS A 486 -13.18 20.36 5.47
N ALA A 487 -12.12 20.94 6.01
CA ALA A 487 -11.88 22.39 5.95
C ALA A 487 -11.67 22.86 4.51
N LYS A 488 -10.83 22.15 3.73
CA LYS A 488 -10.65 22.40 2.28
C LYS A 488 -11.98 22.43 1.54
N ARG A 489 -12.85 21.44 1.79
CA ARG A 489 -14.18 21.33 1.17
C ARG A 489 -15.12 22.48 1.55
N ARG A 490 -15.01 23.01 2.77
CA ARG A 490 -15.85 24.10 3.27
C ARG A 490 -15.28 25.49 3.00
N GLY A 491 -14.07 25.59 2.43
CA GLY A 491 -13.36 26.87 2.29
C GLY A 491 -12.91 27.44 3.65
N GLU A 492 -12.77 26.58 4.65
CA GLU A 492 -12.37 26.93 6.02
C GLU A 492 -10.86 26.67 6.22
N THR A 493 -10.29 27.25 7.27
CA THR A 493 -8.96 26.86 7.76
C THR A 493 -9.11 25.56 8.56
N PRO A 494 -8.22 24.56 8.36
CA PRO A 494 -8.21 23.35 9.19
C PRO A 494 -8.19 23.72 10.67
N ARG A 495 -9.00 23.01 11.48
CA ARG A 495 -8.89 23.12 12.93
C ARG A 495 -7.57 22.47 13.32
N ASP A 496 -6.63 23.26 13.81
CA ASP A 496 -5.33 22.80 14.31
C ASP A 496 -5.46 22.02 15.63
N ILE A 497 -6.46 21.15 15.79
CA ILE A 497 -6.83 20.56 17.10
C ILE A 497 -5.64 19.81 17.71
N LEU A 498 -4.94 19.00 16.91
CA LEU A 498 -3.77 18.24 17.36
C LEU A 498 -2.48 19.08 17.36
N LEU A 499 -2.29 19.99 16.39
CA LEU A 499 -1.08 20.84 16.36
C LEU A 499 -1.09 21.90 17.47
N SER A 500 -2.25 22.41 17.87
CA SER A 500 -2.38 23.40 18.94
C SER A 500 -2.26 22.76 20.33
N SER A 501 -2.81 21.55 20.55
CA SER A 501 -2.57 20.78 21.77
C SER A 501 -1.10 20.35 21.90
N LEU A 502 -0.45 19.94 20.81
CA LEU A 502 0.98 19.57 20.78
C LEU A 502 1.93 20.79 20.88
N ARG A 503 1.54 21.98 20.41
CA ARG A 503 2.35 23.21 20.54
C ARG A 503 2.19 23.90 21.90
N GLY A 504 1.09 23.65 22.62
CA GLY A 504 0.71 24.34 23.85
C GLY A 504 1.31 23.79 25.16
N ARG A 505 2.08 22.71 25.13
CA ARG A 505 2.65 22.07 26.33
C ARG A 505 4.15 21.80 26.14
N ARG A 506 4.92 22.86 25.86
CA ARG A 506 6.39 22.83 25.92
C ARG A 506 6.90 22.75 27.35
#